data_AF-A0A078J9U3-F1
#
_entry.id   AF-A0A078J9U3-F1
#
_cell.length_a   1.000
_cell.length_b   1.000
_cell.length_c   1.000
_cell.angle_alpha   90.00
_cell.angle_beta   90.00
_cell.angle_gamma   90.00
#
_symmetry.space_group_name_H-M   'P 1'
#
loop_
_entity.id
_entity.type
_entity.pdbx_description
1 polymer ?
#
loop_
_entity_poly.entity_id
_entity_poly.type
_entity_poly.pdbx_seq_one_letter_code
_entity_poly.pdbx_strand_id
1 'polypeptide(L)' 'MAMKRNGKSPASSESDESVMFFRDVSLGPHETRLRFRLIHFWEAQNPVKKTLIGLEMLLIDEQVRQFYK' A
#
# COMPACT_ATOMS: atom_id res chain seq x y z
N MET A 1 0.34 -44.07 22.55
CA MET A 1 1.22 -43.37 21.58
C MET A 1 0.63 -42.00 21.33
N ALA A 2 1.34 -40.92 21.68
CA ALA A 2 0.86 -39.55 21.51
C ALA A 2 1.38 -38.98 20.18
N MET A 3 0.48 -38.64 19.26
CA MET A 3 0.85 -37.96 18.02
C MET A 3 1.01 -36.47 18.29
N LYS A 4 2.27 -36.01 18.34
CA LYS A 4 2.63 -34.60 18.42
C LYS A 4 2.18 -33.90 17.12
N ARG A 5 1.14 -33.07 17.18
CA ARG A 5 0.77 -32.17 16.08
C ARG A 5 1.84 -31.09 15.96
N ASN A 6 2.83 -31.33 15.09
CA ASN A 6 3.76 -30.29 14.65
C ASN A 6 3.00 -29.35 13.71
N GLY A 7 2.32 -28.36 14.30
CA GLY A 7 1.73 -27.25 13.56
C GLY A 7 2.85 -26.41 12.97
N LYS A 8 3.33 -26.77 11.79
CA LYS A 8 4.04 -25.84 10.92
C LYS A 8 3.05 -24.72 10.67
N SER A 9 3.31 -23.54 11.23
CA SER A 9 2.69 -22.29 10.80
C SER A 9 2.74 -22.29 9.26
N PRO A 10 1.66 -21.93 8.55
CA PRO A 10 1.86 -21.52 7.18
C PRO A 10 2.72 -20.26 7.31
N ALA A 11 4.03 -20.41 7.09
CA ALA A 11 4.82 -19.30 6.64
C ALA A 11 4.04 -18.80 5.44
N SER A 12 3.38 -17.66 5.61
CA SER A 12 2.79 -16.94 4.50
C SER A 12 3.94 -16.81 3.52
N SER A 13 3.89 -17.60 2.47
CA SER A 13 4.62 -17.32 1.25
C SER A 13 3.98 -16.04 0.75
N GLU A 14 4.39 -14.93 1.37
CA GLU A 14 4.30 -13.59 0.83
C GLU A 14 5.02 -13.75 -0.49
N SER A 15 4.25 -14.07 -1.54
CA SER A 15 4.74 -14.01 -2.90
C SER A 15 5.37 -12.65 -2.98
N ASP A 16 6.68 -12.65 -3.19
CA ASP A 16 7.56 -11.50 -3.32
C ASP A 16 7.19 -10.75 -4.63
N GLU A 17 5.90 -10.44 -4.77
CA GLU A 17 5.40 -9.50 -5.73
C GLU A 17 6.10 -8.20 -5.37
N SER A 18 7.07 -7.85 -6.22
CA SER A 18 7.97 -6.73 -6.04
C SER A 18 7.17 -5.48 -5.68
N VAL A 19 7.14 -5.15 -4.40
CA VAL A 19 6.54 -3.91 -3.92
C VAL A 19 7.40 -2.78 -4.46
N MET A 20 6.82 -1.89 -5.26
CA MET A 20 7.54 -0.74 -5.81
C MET A 20 7.53 0.44 -4.84
N PHE A 21 8.49 1.34 -5.00
CA PHE A 21 8.48 2.68 -4.42
C PHE A 21 7.93 3.69 -5.42
N PHE A 22 7.51 4.87 -4.97
CA PHE A 22 6.95 5.89 -5.86
C PHE A 22 7.94 6.35 -6.93
N ARG A 23 9.24 6.35 -6.62
CA ARG A 23 10.30 6.69 -7.59
C ARG A 23 10.42 5.69 -8.75
N ASP A 24 9.93 4.46 -8.57
CA ASP A 24 10.04 3.37 -9.54
C ASP A 24 8.80 3.29 -10.44
N VAL A 25 7.74 4.05 -10.13
CA VAL A 25 6.49 4.09 -10.91
C VAL A 25 6.72 4.88 -12.20
N SER A 26 6.45 4.24 -13.34
CA SER A 26 6.55 4.86 -14.66
C SER A 26 5.16 5.13 -15.25
N LEU A 27 5.08 5.96 -16.29
CA LEU A 27 3.81 6.18 -17.00
C LEU A 27 3.56 5.03 -17.98
N GLY A 28 2.35 4.46 -17.96
CA GLY A 28 1.92 3.45 -18.93
C GLY A 28 1.10 2.33 -18.30
N PRO A 29 0.50 1.45 -19.12
CA PRO A 29 -0.28 0.31 -18.64
C PRO A 29 0.65 -0.75 -18.05
N HIS A 30 0.75 -0.78 -16.73
CA HIS A 30 1.40 -1.83 -15.97
C HIS A 30 0.68 -1.97 -14.62
N GLU A 31 0.63 -3.17 -14.10
CA GLU A 31 0.07 -3.44 -12.77
C GLU A 31 1.22 -3.54 -11.78
N THR A 32 1.11 -2.83 -10.65
CA THR A 32 2.13 -2.84 -9.59
C THR A 32 1.46 -2.73 -8.23
N ARG A 33 2.16 -3.21 -7.19
CA ARG A 33 1.75 -3.06 -5.79
C ARG A 33 2.64 -2.03 -5.11
N LEU A 34 2.01 -1.04 -4.48
CA LEU A 34 2.67 0.01 -3.70
C LEU A 34 2.28 -0.13 -2.22
N ARG A 35 3.26 0.01 -1.33
CA ARG A 35 3.02 0.15 0.12
C ARG A 35 3.22 1.61 0.50
N PHE A 36 2.20 2.22 1.07
CA PHE A 36 2.23 3.62 1.46
C PHE A 36 1.45 3.88 2.74
N ARG A 37 1.74 5.02 3.36
CA ARG A 37 0.97 5.62 4.44
C ARG A 37 0.27 6.85 3.87
N LEU A 38 -1.06 6.89 4.01
CA LEU A 38 -1.85 8.09 3.74
C LEU A 38 -1.60 9.09 4.88
N ILE A 39 -1.12 10.28 4.54
CA ILE A 39 -0.81 11.34 5.52
C ILE A 39 -1.75 12.54 5.43
N HIS A 40 -2.44 12.71 4.31
CA HIS A 40 -3.51 13.69 4.14
C HIS A 40 -4.55 13.17 3.15
N PHE A 41 -5.82 13.40 3.45
CA PHE A 41 -6.95 13.00 2.63
C PHE A 41 -7.96 14.13 2.58
N TRP A 42 -8.39 14.49 1.38
CA TRP A 42 -9.42 15.48 1.16
C TRP A 42 -10.41 15.01 0.10
N GLU A 43 -11.69 15.19 0.41
CA GLU A 43 -12.77 15.02 -0.55
C GLU A 43 -13.20 16.38 -1.09
N ALA A 44 -12.96 16.59 -2.37
CA ALA A 44 -13.59 17.69 -3.06
C ALA A 44 -15.05 17.29 -3.31
N GLN A 45 -15.98 17.99 -2.69
CA GLN A 45 -17.42 17.80 -2.90
C GLN A 45 -18.05 19.05 -3.49
N ASN A 46 -19.05 18.88 -4.35
CA ASN A 46 -19.90 19.98 -4.79
C ASN A 46 -20.66 20.51 -3.57
N PRO A 47 -20.51 21.79 -3.19
CA PRO A 47 -21.08 22.30 -1.94
C PRO A 47 -22.62 22.32 -1.94
N VAL A 48 -23.24 22.40 -3.13
CA VAL A 48 -24.70 22.44 -3.32
C VAL A 48 -25.29 21.04 -3.40
N LYS A 49 -24.72 20.18 -4.25
CA LYS A 49 -25.25 18.82 -4.50
C LYS A 49 -24.68 17.76 -3.55
N LYS A 50 -23.65 18.09 -2.77
CA LYS A 50 -22.87 17.18 -1.92
C LYS A 50 -22.35 15.94 -2.66
N THR A 51 -22.17 16.05 -3.97
CA THR A 51 -21.61 15.00 -4.82
C THR A 51 -20.10 15.06 -4.78
N LEU A 52 -19.42 13.92 -4.64
CA LEU A 52 -17.97 13.81 -4.76
C LEU A 52 -17.52 14.22 -6.17
N ILE A 53 -16.63 15.21 -6.25
CA ILE A 53 -16.05 15.70 -7.52
C ILE A 53 -14.59 15.30 -7.67
N GLY A 54 -13.91 14.95 -6.58
CA GLY A 54 -12.53 14.50 -6.63
C GLY A 54 -11.98 14.13 -5.25
N LEU A 55 -10.82 13.46 -5.27
CA LEU A 55 -10.06 13.09 -4.08
C LEU A 55 -8.65 13.62 -4.24
N GLU A 56 -8.13 14.24 -3.18
CA GLU A 56 -6.73 14.61 -3.07
C GLU A 56 -6.10 13.80 -1.92
N MET A 57 -4.98 13.15 -2.21
CA MET A 57 -4.28 12.27 -1.28
C MET A 57 -2.80 12.59 -1.27
N LEU A 58 -2.25 12.83 -0.08
CA LEU A 58 -0.79 12.87 0.12
C LEU A 58 -0.35 11.54 0.72
N LEU A 59 0.55 10.86 0.02
CA LEU A 59 1.02 9.52 0.34
C LEU A 59 2.53 9.55 0.60
N ILE A 60 3.00 8.76 1.56
CA ILE A 60 4.43 8.53 1.81
C ILE A 60 4.69 7.02 1.74
N ASP A 61 5.64 6.59 0.92
CA ASP A 61 6.08 5.20 0.87
C ASP A 61 7.13 4.87 1.96
N GLU A 62 7.55 3.62 2.03
CA GLU A 62 8.48 3.17 3.07
C GLU A 62 9.92 3.68 2.88
N GLN A 63 10.24 4.32 1.74
CA GLN A 63 11.61 4.78 1.45
C GLN A 63 12.09 5.82 2.47
N VAL A 64 11.19 6.66 2.99
CA VAL A 64 11.53 7.69 4.00
C VAL A 64 12.12 7.06 5.28
N ARG A 65 11.79 5.81 5.62
CA ARG A 65 12.33 5.14 6.80
C ARG A 65 13.81 4.76 6.66
N GLN A 66 14.34 4.65 5.44
CA GLN A 66 15.73 4.20 5.21
C GLN A 66 16.77 5.30 5.45
N PHE A 67 16.38 6.57 5.53
CA PHE A 67 17.31 7.69 5.75
C PHE A 67 17.60 7.98 7.23
N TYR A 68 16.88 7.35 8.16
CA TYR A 68 17.04 7.54 9.61
C TYR A 68 17.77 6.36 10.29
N LYS A 69 18.51 5.56 9.54
CA LYS A 69 19.41 4.52 10.04
C LYS A 69 20.83 4.83 9.62
#